data_AF-A0A524ISR7-F1
#
_entry.id   AF-A0A524ISR7-F1
#
_cell.length_a   1.000
_cell.length_b   1.000
_cell.length_c   1.000
_cell.angle_alpha   90.00
_cell.angle_beta   90.00
_cell.angle_gamma   90.00
#
_symmetry.space_group_name_H-M   'P 1'
#
loop_
_entity.id
_entity.type
_entity.pdbx_description
1 polymer ?
#
loop_
_entity_poly.entity_id
_entity_poly.type
_entity_poly.pdbx_seq_one_letter_code
_entity_poly.pdbx_strand_id
1 'polypeptide(L)'
;MKFNKVGYSFKMIQRFSNEYGMIKQDSTSMDDWQAFFSLQLAKYIQGKKTKKIGSPAELDMVKDLIYDFWKEVQGHIADMKANEKTAFFRSVTIMFPIPGNRQEFATQEAIPYNFRLKKHITGTMRCFCGSNIPYALCCGRITSGEELINGCF
;
A
#
# COMPACT_ATOMS: atom_id res chain seq x y z
N MET A 1 -7.29 34.17 7.39
CA MET A 1 -6.22 33.18 7.13
C MET A 1 -6.18 32.17 8.26
N LYS A 2 -6.64 30.93 8.06
CA LYS A 2 -6.50 29.86 9.07
C LYS A 2 -5.12 29.24 8.91
N PHE A 3 -4.18 29.59 9.80
CA PHE A 3 -2.93 28.87 9.93
C PHE A 3 -3.23 27.44 10.39
N ASN A 4 -3.22 26.49 9.46
CA ASN A 4 -3.15 25.07 9.82
C ASN A 4 -1.80 24.85 10.49
N LYS A 5 -1.75 24.92 11.83
CA LYS A 5 -0.59 24.47 12.60
C LYS A 5 -0.38 22.99 12.25
N VAL A 6 0.55 22.73 11.36
CA VAL A 6 1.00 21.37 11.05
C VAL A 6 1.73 20.91 12.30
N GLY A 7 1.14 19.95 13.02
CA GLY A 7 1.65 19.48 14.29
C GLY A 7 3.07 18.93 14.17
N TYR A 8 3.84 18.94 15.26
CA TYR A 8 5.20 18.41 15.30
C TYR A 8 5.28 16.97 14.75
N SER A 9 4.29 16.14 15.07
CA SER A 9 4.18 14.76 14.56
C SER A 9 4.07 14.69 13.04
N PHE A 10 3.39 15.64 12.39
CA PHE A 10 3.31 15.69 10.94
C PHE A 10 4.67 16.03 10.31
N LYS A 11 5.41 16.98 10.91
CA LYS A 11 6.76 17.31 10.44
C LYS A 11 7.72 16.12 10.57
N MET A 12 7.61 15.37 11.67
CA MET A 12 8.38 14.14 11.88
C MET A 12 8.03 13.09 10.83
N ILE A 13 6.74 12.83 10.60
CA ILE A 13 6.29 11.86 9.58
C ILE A 13 6.79 12.28 8.20
N GLN A 14 6.59 13.53 7.79
CA GLN A 14 7.04 14.01 6.48
C GLN A 14 8.55 13.86 6.24
N ARG A 15 9.36 13.85 7.31
CA ARG A 15 10.80 13.61 7.21
C ARG A 15 11.10 12.15 6.85
N PHE A 16 10.42 11.20 7.48
CA PHE A 16 10.73 9.76 7.40
C PHE A 16 9.81 8.97 6.47
N SER A 17 8.64 9.51 6.09
CA SER A 17 7.66 8.81 5.26
C SER A 17 7.71 9.23 3.79
N ASN A 18 7.66 8.27 2.88
CA ASN A 18 7.48 8.52 1.45
C ASN A 18 6.03 8.93 1.13
N GLU A 19 5.76 9.18 -0.16
CA GLU A 19 4.44 9.62 -0.63
C GLU A 19 3.34 8.57 -0.43
N TYR A 20 3.72 7.31 -0.18
CA TYR A 20 2.83 6.18 0.08
C TYR A 20 2.56 5.92 1.58
N GLY A 21 3.18 6.71 2.47
CA GLY A 21 3.06 6.55 3.92
C GLY A 21 3.90 5.40 4.49
N MET A 22 4.90 4.92 3.76
CA MET A 22 5.91 3.96 4.24
C MET A 22 7.22 4.67 4.57
N ILE A 23 8.18 3.97 5.17
CA ILE A 23 9.53 4.50 5.42
C ILE A 23 10.20 4.85 4.09
N LYS A 24 10.76 6.06 3.98
CA LYS A 24 11.53 6.50 2.81
C LYS A 24 12.70 5.59 2.55
N GLN A 25 12.84 5.19 1.29
CA GLN A 25 14.00 4.48 0.77
C GLN A 25 15.03 5.47 0.21
N ASP A 26 16.16 4.94 -0.24
CA ASP A 26 17.28 5.72 -0.80
C ASP A 26 16.92 6.45 -2.11
N SER A 27 15.87 5.99 -2.82
CA SER A 27 15.40 6.61 -4.06
C SER A 27 13.90 6.48 -4.23
N THR A 28 13.31 7.38 -5.02
CA THR A 28 11.88 7.36 -5.37
C THR A 28 11.48 6.09 -6.12
N SER A 29 12.39 5.54 -6.94
CA SER A 29 12.14 4.27 -7.65
C SER A 29 12.03 3.10 -6.66
N MET A 30 12.86 3.08 -5.63
CA MET A 30 12.78 2.08 -4.56
C MET A 30 11.52 2.26 -3.71
N ASP A 31 11.08 3.50 -3.46
CA ASP A 31 9.79 3.77 -2.82
C ASP A 31 8.62 3.21 -3.63
N ASP A 32 8.63 3.41 -4.96
CA ASP A 32 7.59 2.90 -5.86
C ASP A 32 7.58 1.36 -5.91
N TRP A 33 8.75 0.73 -6.02
CA TRP A 33 8.90 -0.73 -5.95
C TRP A 33 8.35 -1.27 -4.63
N GLN A 34 8.73 -0.67 -3.50
CA GLN A 34 8.28 -1.12 -2.18
C GLN A 34 6.76 -0.97 -2.03
N ALA A 35 6.18 0.09 -2.60
CA ALA A 35 4.74 0.32 -2.60
C ALA A 35 4.00 -0.76 -3.40
N PHE A 36 4.49 -1.03 -4.61
CA PHE A 36 3.94 -2.07 -5.48
C PHE A 36 4.04 -3.44 -4.83
N PHE A 37 5.23 -3.80 -4.34
CA PHE A 37 5.47 -5.06 -3.64
C PHE A 37 4.52 -5.25 -2.46
N SER A 38 4.39 -4.23 -1.60
CA SER A 38 3.54 -4.31 -0.42
C SER A 38 2.06 -4.45 -0.76
N LEU A 39 1.57 -3.75 -1.80
CA LEU A 39 0.19 -3.90 -2.28
C LEU A 39 -0.08 -5.30 -2.82
N GLN A 40 0.79 -5.83 -3.66
CA GLN A 40 0.61 -7.16 -4.25
C GLN A 40 0.75 -8.27 -3.20
N LEU A 41 1.68 -8.11 -2.25
CA LEU A 41 1.83 -9.02 -1.12
C LEU A 41 0.58 -9.00 -0.22
N ALA A 42 0.00 -7.83 0.04
CA ALA A 42 -1.25 -7.73 0.80
C ALA A 42 -2.38 -8.51 0.12
N LYS A 43 -2.52 -8.39 -1.21
CA LYS A 43 -3.50 -9.16 -1.99
C LYS A 43 -3.28 -10.66 -1.87
N TYR A 44 -2.02 -11.08 -2.01
CA TYR A 44 -1.64 -12.49 -1.87
C TYR A 44 -2.00 -13.05 -0.49
N ILE A 45 -1.64 -12.33 0.58
CA ILE A 45 -1.90 -12.74 1.97
C ILE A 45 -3.40 -12.77 2.25
N GLN A 46 -4.16 -11.76 1.82
CA GLN A 46 -5.62 -11.72 2.00
C GLN A 46 -6.32 -12.87 1.27
N GLY A 47 -5.79 -13.28 0.12
CA GLY A 47 -6.28 -14.41 -0.66
C GLY A 47 -6.07 -15.78 -0.02
N LYS A 48 -5.08 -15.91 0.87
CA LYS A 48 -4.81 -17.17 1.57
C LYS A 48 -5.78 -17.38 2.73
N LYS A 49 -6.24 -18.62 2.92
CA LYS A 49 -7.04 -19.01 4.09
C LYS A 49 -6.31 -18.77 5.41
N THR A 50 -4.99 -18.96 5.44
CA THR A 50 -4.15 -18.78 6.63
C THR A 50 -3.82 -17.31 6.93
N LYS A 51 -4.00 -16.40 5.96
CA LYS A 51 -3.63 -14.97 6.04
C LYS A 51 -2.19 -14.72 6.50
N LYS A 52 -1.29 -15.66 6.20
CA LYS A 52 0.14 -15.61 6.57
C LYS A 52 0.99 -16.32 5.53
N ILE A 53 2.24 -15.89 5.39
CA ILE A 53 3.27 -16.61 4.66
C ILE A 53 3.69 -17.84 5.47
N GLY A 54 3.74 -19.01 4.83
CA GLY A 54 4.00 -20.28 5.49
C GLY A 54 5.49 -20.64 5.56
N SER A 55 6.31 -20.14 4.62
CA SER A 55 7.74 -20.43 4.58
C SER A 55 8.56 -19.30 3.90
N PRO A 56 9.87 -19.21 4.17
CA PRO A 56 10.76 -18.29 3.44
C PRO A 56 10.77 -18.55 1.93
N ALA A 57 10.76 -19.83 1.51
CA ALA A 57 10.73 -20.20 0.09
C ALA A 57 9.43 -19.73 -0.61
N GLU A 58 8.31 -19.70 0.12
CA GLU A 58 7.07 -19.13 -0.39
C GLU A 58 7.21 -17.62 -0.61
N LEU A 59 7.83 -16.91 0.34
CA LEU A 59 8.07 -15.48 0.22
C LEU A 59 8.96 -15.16 -0.98
N ASP A 60 10.05 -15.91 -1.17
CA ASP A 60 10.98 -15.71 -2.28
C ASP A 60 10.29 -15.93 -3.63
N MET A 61 9.52 -17.02 -3.76
CA MET A 61 8.75 -17.31 -4.97
C MET A 61 7.73 -16.21 -5.28
N VAL A 62 7.00 -15.71 -4.27
CA VAL A 62 6.04 -14.60 -4.43
C VAL A 62 6.76 -13.31 -4.83
N LYS A 63 7.91 -13.04 -4.22
CA LYS A 63 8.72 -11.85 -4.50
C LYS A 63 9.25 -11.86 -5.93
N ASP A 64 9.77 -13.00 -6.39
CA ASP A 64 10.26 -13.17 -7.75
C ASP A 64 9.14 -12.92 -8.77
N LEU A 65 7.96 -13.51 -8.51
CA LEU A 65 6.79 -13.33 -9.36
C LEU A 65 6.37 -11.85 -9.41
N ILE A 66 6.26 -11.18 -8.26
CA ILE A 66 5.93 -9.75 -8.20
C ILE A 66 6.99 -8.91 -8.93
N TYR A 67 8.27 -9.28 -8.82
CA TYR A 67 9.36 -8.57 -9.47
C TYR A 67 9.31 -8.65 -10.99
N ASP A 68 8.90 -9.79 -11.55
CA ASP A 68 8.73 -9.93 -13.00
C ASP A 68 7.59 -9.05 -13.52
N PHE A 69 6.46 -8.98 -12.83
CA PHE A 69 5.39 -8.03 -13.16
C PHE A 69 5.83 -6.57 -12.99
N TRP A 70 6.66 -6.28 -12.00
CA TRP A 70 7.20 -4.93 -11.81
C TRP A 70 8.05 -4.46 -12.98
N LYS A 71 8.83 -5.37 -13.61
CA LYS A 71 9.64 -5.00 -14.78
C LYS A 71 8.82 -4.47 -15.94
N GLU A 72 7.59 -4.96 -16.10
CA GLU A 72 6.64 -4.49 -17.10
C GLU A 72 6.01 -3.16 -16.66
N VAL A 73 5.63 -3.05 -15.39
CA VAL A 73 4.95 -1.87 -14.81
C VAL A 73 5.87 -0.64 -14.74
N GLN A 74 7.14 -0.80 -14.37
CA GLN A 74 8.06 0.32 -14.14
C GLN A 74 8.21 1.23 -15.37
N GLY A 75 8.03 0.69 -16.58
CA GLY A 75 8.08 1.46 -17.83
C GLY A 75 6.90 2.41 -18.02
N HIS A 76 5.76 2.13 -17.39
CA HIS A 76 4.52 2.90 -17.57
C HIS A 76 4.31 4.00 -16.52
N ILE A 77 5.05 3.96 -15.41
CA ILE A 77 4.80 4.83 -14.25
C ILE A 77 5.65 6.10 -14.20
N ALA A 78 6.60 6.28 -15.12
CA ALA A 78 7.56 7.39 -15.09
C ALA A 78 6.87 8.77 -15.07
N ASP A 79 5.77 8.93 -15.81
CA ASP A 79 5.04 10.20 -15.94
C ASP A 79 3.87 10.35 -14.95
N MET A 80 3.59 9.33 -14.14
CA MET A 80 2.43 9.32 -13.23
C MET A 80 2.76 9.96 -11.88
N LYS A 81 1.76 10.62 -11.26
CA LYS A 81 1.90 11.10 -9.87
C LYS A 81 1.71 9.96 -8.87
N ALA A 82 2.25 10.05 -7.65
CA ALA A 82 2.13 8.96 -6.66
C ALA A 82 0.70 8.50 -6.35
N ASN A 83 -0.28 9.42 -6.35
CA ASN A 83 -1.69 9.04 -6.18
C ASN A 83 -2.22 8.21 -7.36
N GLU A 84 -1.81 8.55 -8.59
CA GLU A 84 -2.17 7.83 -9.81
C GLU A 84 -1.44 6.48 -9.86
N LYS A 85 -0.15 6.46 -9.49
CA LYS A 85 0.65 5.23 -9.32
C LYS A 85 -0.02 4.29 -8.32
N THR A 86 -0.46 4.79 -7.16
CA THR A 86 -1.14 3.98 -6.15
C THR A 86 -2.43 3.36 -6.69
N ALA A 87 -3.25 4.14 -7.39
CA ALA A 87 -4.46 3.63 -8.02
C ALA A 87 -4.15 2.60 -9.11
N PHE A 88 -3.11 2.83 -9.91
CA PHE A 88 -2.62 1.90 -10.93
C PHE A 88 -2.14 0.60 -10.30
N PHE A 89 -1.28 0.65 -9.28
CA PHE A 89 -0.79 -0.52 -8.53
C PHE A 89 -1.92 -1.34 -7.94
N ARG A 90 -2.99 -0.70 -7.45
CA ARG A 90 -4.20 -1.37 -6.98
C ARG A 90 -4.99 -2.03 -8.11
N SER A 91 -5.00 -1.45 -9.30
CA SER A 91 -5.67 -2.05 -10.47
C SER A 91 -4.92 -3.26 -11.05
N VAL A 92 -3.60 -3.36 -10.84
CA VAL A 92 -2.80 -4.51 -11.30
C VAL A 92 -3.18 -5.74 -10.49
N THR A 93 -3.65 -6.78 -11.18
CA THR A 93 -4.00 -8.08 -10.61
C THR A 93 -3.02 -9.12 -11.09
N ILE A 94 -2.28 -9.69 -10.14
CA ILE A 94 -1.32 -10.77 -10.38
C ILE A 94 -2.00 -12.11 -10.09
N MET A 95 -1.91 -13.04 -11.03
CA MET A 95 -2.36 -14.43 -10.80
C MET A 95 -1.28 -15.20 -10.05
N PHE A 96 -1.49 -15.41 -8.76
CA PHE A 96 -0.56 -16.21 -7.95
C PHE A 96 -0.88 -17.71 -8.03
N PRO A 97 0.12 -18.58 -8.22
CA PRO A 97 -0.08 -20.02 -8.27
C PRO A 97 -0.27 -20.59 -6.85
N ILE A 98 -1.46 -20.43 -6.27
CA ILE A 98 -1.80 -20.99 -4.95
C ILE A 98 -2.39 -22.41 -5.12
N PRO A 99 -1.79 -23.44 -4.50
CA PRO A 99 -2.34 -24.80 -4.53
C PRO A 99 -3.76 -24.85 -3.94
N GLY A 100 -4.72 -25.36 -4.71
CA GLY A 100 -6.09 -25.60 -4.23
C GLY A 100 -7.03 -24.40 -4.23
N ASN A 101 -6.60 -23.22 -4.68
CA ASN A 101 -7.46 -22.06 -4.90
C ASN A 101 -6.95 -21.28 -6.13
N ARG A 102 -7.45 -21.63 -7.32
CA ARG A 102 -7.42 -20.73 -8.49
C ARG A 102 -8.56 -19.72 -8.33
N GLN A 103 -8.46 -18.84 -7.35
CA GLN A 103 -9.35 -17.70 -7.29
C GLN A 103 -8.59 -16.52 -7.86
N GLU A 104 -9.18 -15.88 -8.87
CA GLU A 104 -8.92 -14.46 -9.08
C GLU A 104 -9.14 -13.78 -7.74
N PHE A 105 -8.10 -13.20 -7.15
CA PHE A 105 -8.24 -12.43 -5.92
C PHE A 105 -9.02 -11.17 -6.27
N ALA A 106 -10.33 -11.30 -6.39
CA ALA A 106 -11.26 -10.19 -6.47
C ALA A 106 -11.15 -9.48 -5.13
N THR A 107 -10.24 -8.51 -5.07
CA THR A 107 -10.10 -7.63 -3.93
C THR A 107 -11.42 -6.88 -3.80
N GLN A 108 -12.26 -7.29 -2.85
CA GLN A 108 -13.25 -6.39 -2.28
C GLN A 108 -12.46 -5.33 -1.51
N GLU A 109 -11.83 -4.39 -2.24
CA GLU A 109 -11.14 -3.27 -1.64
C GLU A 109 -12.16 -2.52 -0.78
N ALA A 110 -11.88 -2.45 0.52
CA ALA A 110 -12.71 -1.69 1.43
C ALA A 110 -12.67 -0.22 1.01
N ILE A 111 -13.80 0.30 0.52
CA ILE A 111 -13.89 1.69 0.11
C ILE A 111 -13.86 2.55 1.38
N PRO A 112 -12.84 3.41 1.57
CA PRO A 112 -12.74 4.21 2.77
C PRO A 112 -13.84 5.29 2.77
N TYR A 113 -14.81 5.13 3.67
CA TYR A 113 -15.98 5.99 3.75
C TYR A 113 -16.16 6.54 5.16
N ASN A 114 -16.39 7.85 5.27
CA ASN A 114 -16.74 8.46 6.54
C ASN A 114 -18.26 8.53 6.66
N PHE A 115 -18.83 7.60 7.43
CA PHE A 115 -20.29 7.54 7.68
C PHE A 115 -20.85 8.77 8.40
N ARG A 116 -20.06 9.44 9.24
CA ARG A 116 -20.48 10.65 9.96
C ARG A 116 -20.63 11.84 9.01
N LEU A 117 -19.70 12.00 8.08
CA LEU A 117 -19.70 13.08 7.08
C LEU A 117 -20.43 12.71 5.79
N LYS A 118 -20.83 11.45 5.64
CA LYS A 118 -21.45 10.87 4.43
C LYS A 118 -20.63 11.14 3.17
N LYS A 119 -19.30 10.96 3.26
CA LYS A 119 -18.36 11.25 2.16
C LYS A 119 -17.28 10.18 2.08
N HIS A 120 -16.82 9.92 0.85
CA HIS A 120 -15.60 9.16 0.61
C HIS A 120 -14.40 9.89 1.20
N ILE A 121 -13.50 9.13 1.80
CA ILE A 121 -12.26 9.67 2.36
C ILE A 121 -11.23 9.71 1.25
N THR A 122 -10.70 10.90 0.97
CA THR A 122 -9.55 11.05 0.07
C THR A 122 -8.26 11.01 0.88
N GLY A 123 -7.14 10.62 0.24
CA GLY A 123 -5.84 10.51 0.91
C GLY A 123 -5.36 11.81 1.58
N THR A 124 -5.80 12.96 1.07
CA THR A 124 -5.43 14.30 1.57
C THR A 124 -6.29 14.77 2.74
N MET A 125 -7.45 14.15 2.99
CA MET A 125 -8.27 14.46 4.16
C MET A 125 -7.55 14.09 5.44
N ARG A 126 -7.79 14.82 6.53
CA ARG A 126 -7.25 14.46 7.83
C ARG A 126 -7.82 13.13 8.29
N CYS A 127 -6.96 12.30 8.86
CA CYS A 127 -7.35 11.03 9.42
C CYS A 127 -8.26 11.22 10.63
N PHE A 128 -9.29 10.37 10.73
CA PHE A 128 -10.31 10.43 11.78
C PHE A 128 -9.92 9.66 13.04
N CYS A 129 -8.77 8.99 13.06
CA CYS A 129 -8.25 8.31 14.25
C CYS A 129 -7.68 9.27 15.32
N GLY A 130 -7.69 10.58 15.07
CA GLY A 130 -7.18 11.60 16.00
C GLY A 130 -5.71 11.98 15.81
N SER A 131 -5.00 11.34 14.87
CA SER A 131 -3.59 11.64 14.57
C SER A 131 -3.35 13.00 13.93
N ASN A 132 -4.40 13.62 13.37
CA ASN A 132 -4.36 14.94 12.75
C ASN A 132 -3.39 15.06 11.54
N ILE A 133 -3.01 13.93 10.95
CA ILE A 133 -2.21 13.83 9.71
C ILE A 133 -3.12 13.37 8.54
N PRO A 134 -2.68 13.49 7.27
CA PRO A 134 -3.43 12.99 6.11
C PRO A 134 -3.75 11.50 6.21
N TYR A 135 -4.94 11.10 5.74
CA TYR A 135 -5.42 9.72 5.78
C TYR A 135 -4.46 8.76 5.08
N ALA A 136 -3.93 9.13 3.92
CA ALA A 136 -2.96 8.32 3.17
C ALA A 136 -1.61 8.13 3.88
N LEU A 137 -1.31 8.91 4.92
CA LEU A 137 -0.11 8.77 5.75
C LEU A 137 -0.42 8.14 7.12
N CYS A 138 -1.67 7.68 7.32
CA CYS A 138 -2.16 7.17 8.60
C CYS A 138 -2.91 5.86 8.39
N CYS A 139 -4.20 5.79 8.73
CA CYS A 139 -5.02 4.59 8.58
C CYS A 139 -5.24 4.16 7.12
N GLY A 140 -4.98 5.04 6.14
CA GLY A 140 -5.07 4.75 4.72
C GLY A 140 -3.72 4.56 4.04
N ARG A 141 -2.62 4.46 4.80
CA ARG A 141 -1.27 4.22 4.26
C ARG A 141 -1.14 2.82 3.70
N ILE A 142 -0.13 2.61 2.86
CA ILE A 142 0.28 1.26 2.46
C ILE A 142 1.05 0.63 3.62
N THR A 143 0.55 -0.50 4.12
CA THR A 143 1.23 -1.33 5.12
C THR A 143 2.45 -1.97 4.48
N SER A 144 3.63 -1.88 5.09
CA SER A 144 4.87 -2.36 4.49
C SER A 144 4.89 -3.89 4.40
N GLY A 145 5.68 -4.44 3.48
CA GLY A 145 5.85 -5.90 3.36
C GLY A 145 6.25 -6.58 4.69
N GLU A 146 7.13 -5.97 5.47
CA GLU A 146 7.54 -6.48 6.79
C GLU A 146 6.39 -6.49 7.79
N GLU A 147 5.59 -5.41 7.82
CA GLU A 147 4.40 -5.34 8.66
C GLU A 147 3.40 -6.44 8.28
N LEU A 148 3.17 -6.65 6.98
CA LEU A 148 2.27 -7.69 6.47
C LEU A 148 2.75 -9.10 6.82
N ILE A 149 4.05 -9.38 6.68
CA ILE A 149 4.65 -10.68 7.04
C ILE A 149 4.47 -10.96 8.54
N ASN A 150 4.59 -9.93 9.37
CA ASN A 150 4.37 -10.02 10.82
C ASN A 150 2.89 -10.02 11.23
N GLY A 151 1.96 -9.89 10.28
CA GLY A 151 0.52 -9.92 10.52
C GLY A 151 -0.06 -8.59 11.03
N CYS A 152 0.66 -7.48 10.85
CA CYS A 152 0.12 -6.15 11.03
C CYS A 152 -0.68 -5.79 9.76
N PHE A 153 -1.99 -5.55 9.90
CA PHE A 153 -2.90 -5.17 8.82
C PHE A 153 -3.57 -3.84 9.13
#